data_AF-A0A7J5F313-F1
#
_entry.id   AF-A0A7J5F313-F1
#
_cell.length_a   1.000
_cell.length_b   1.000
_cell.length_c   1.000
_cell.angle_alpha   90.00
_cell.angle_beta   90.00
_cell.angle_gamma   90.00
#
_symmetry.space_group_name_H-M   'P 1'
#
loop_
_entity.id
_entity.type
_entity.pdbx_description
1 polymer ?
#
loop_
_entity_poly.entity_id
_entity_poly.type
_entity_poly.pdbx_seq_one_letter_code
_entity_poly.pdbx_strand_id
1 'polypeptide(L)'
;MGNQQILLIVLGMVIIGVTISVAIVLVNENAVTANRDAMSTDIVNIATRAQQYYNTPTAFGGGGRSYVGLSANAAGMSKLVSAAQSNSGNGTYTILVAGSASQVILQGVGNVELSDGTFPTLYCVIRPGQAQVQVIN
;
A
#
# COMPACT_ATOMS: atom_id res chain seq x y z
N MET A 1 58.28 1.24 -6.85
CA MET A 1 57.04 0.63 -7.38
C MET A 1 56.02 0.32 -6.28
N GLY A 2 56.43 -0.16 -5.08
CA GLY A 2 55.48 -0.45 -3.99
C GLY A 2 54.68 0.75 -3.45
N ASN A 3 55.27 1.94 -3.32
CA ASN A 3 54.60 3.07 -2.64
C ASN A 3 53.42 3.69 -3.44
N GLN A 4 53.52 3.79 -4.76
CA GLN A 4 52.43 4.32 -5.61
C GLN A 4 51.34 3.27 -5.87
N GLN A 5 51.71 1.99 -5.99
CA GLN A 5 50.73 0.92 -6.19
C GLN A 5 49.89 0.71 -4.92
N ILE A 6 50.50 0.80 -3.74
CA ILE A 6 49.77 0.72 -2.47
C ILE A 6 48.78 1.88 -2.34
N LEU A 7 49.17 3.10 -2.72
CA LEU A 7 48.28 4.27 -2.65
C LEU A 7 47.05 4.13 -3.55
N LEU A 8 47.21 3.60 -4.77
CA LEU A 8 46.11 3.38 -5.70
C LEU A 8 45.14 2.30 -5.21
N ILE A 9 45.64 1.25 -4.56
CA ILE A 9 44.80 0.20 -3.97
C ILE A 9 43.98 0.76 -2.81
N VAL A 10 44.60 1.53 -1.92
CA VAL A 10 43.90 2.14 -0.77
C VAL A 10 42.82 3.10 -1.26
N LEU A 11 43.12 3.91 -2.27
CA LEU A 11 42.13 4.81 -2.88
C LEU A 11 40.94 4.04 -3.45
N GLY A 12 41.18 2.94 -4.17
CA GLY A 12 40.12 2.07 -4.69
C GLY A 12 39.25 1.46 -3.58
N MET A 13 39.86 1.03 -2.49
CA MET A 13 39.14 0.40 -1.37
C MET A 13 38.23 1.40 -0.63
N VAL A 14 38.65 2.65 -0.46
CA VAL A 14 37.82 3.70 0.14
C VAL A 14 36.55 3.94 -0.69
N ILE A 15 36.67 3.97 -2.02
CA ILE A 15 35.54 4.18 -2.92
C ILE A 15 34.55 3.00 -2.83
N ILE A 16 35.05 1.76 -2.82
CA ILE A 16 34.22 0.56 -2.69
C ILE A 16 33.43 0.57 -1.37
N GLY A 17 34.09 0.94 -0.26
CA GLY A 17 33.45 1.00 1.06
C GLY A 17 32.24 1.92 1.11
N VAL A 18 32.37 3.14 0.58
CA VAL A 18 31.25 4.10 0.54
C VAL A 18 30.15 3.62 -0.42
N THR A 19 30.54 3.09 -1.58
CA THR A 19 29.58 2.64 -2.60
C THR A 19 28.67 1.52 -2.07
N ILE A 20 29.21 0.55 -1.32
CA ILE A 20 28.43 -0.54 -0.73
C ILE A 20 27.41 0.01 0.27
N SER A 21 27.82 0.94 1.14
CA SER A 21 26.91 1.52 2.14
C SER A 21 25.72 2.25 1.51
N VAL A 22 25.96 3.03 0.45
CA VAL A 22 24.90 3.75 -0.28
C VAL A 22 24.01 2.78 -1.06
N ALA A 23 24.61 1.76 -1.69
CA ALA A 23 23.87 0.76 -2.45
C ALA A 23 22.86 0.00 -1.59
N ILE A 24 23.20 -0.34 -0.34
CA ILE A 24 22.28 -1.03 0.58
C ILE A 24 21.07 -0.14 0.90
N VAL A 25 21.30 1.14 1.20
CA VAL A 25 20.20 2.08 1.49
C VAL A 25 19.27 2.21 0.29
N LEU A 26 19.82 2.36 -0.92
CA LEU A 26 19.04 2.46 -2.14
C LEU A 26 18.18 1.21 -2.42
N VAL A 27 18.71 0.01 -2.17
CA VAL A 27 17.93 -1.24 -2.33
C VAL A 27 16.75 -1.29 -1.37
N ASN A 28 16.94 -0.86 -0.11
CA ASN A 28 15.86 -0.82 0.88
C ASN A 28 14.79 0.23 0.52
N GLU A 29 15.20 1.42 0.09
CA GLU A 29 14.28 2.47 -0.36
C GLU A 29 13.46 2.06 -1.59
N ASN A 30 14.10 1.33 -2.53
CA ASN A 30 13.42 0.76 -3.68
C ASN A 30 12.39 -0.30 -3.28
N ALA A 31 12.69 -1.14 -2.28
CA ALA A 31 11.74 -2.13 -1.78
C ALA A 31 10.51 -1.47 -1.12
N VAL A 32 10.72 -0.41 -0.33
CA VAL A 32 9.63 0.37 0.27
C VAL A 32 8.78 1.04 -0.82
N THR A 33 9.42 1.63 -1.83
CA THR A 33 8.72 2.31 -2.93
C THR A 33 7.90 1.32 -3.77
N ALA A 34 8.49 0.18 -4.14
CA ALA A 34 7.78 -0.87 -4.86
C ALA A 34 6.58 -1.42 -4.08
N ASN A 35 6.72 -1.58 -2.75
CA ASN A 35 5.62 -1.98 -1.89
C ASN A 35 4.50 -0.92 -1.87
N ARG A 36 4.84 0.37 -1.74
CA ARG A 36 3.86 1.47 -1.81
C ARG A 36 3.11 1.52 -3.14
N ASP A 37 3.80 1.32 -4.26
CA ASP A 37 3.18 1.33 -5.59
C ASP A 37 2.23 0.13 -5.78
N ALA A 38 2.65 -1.05 -5.33
CA ALA A 38 1.80 -2.24 -5.30
C ALA A 38 0.58 -2.02 -4.41
N MET A 39 0.77 -1.43 -3.22
CA MET A 39 -0.32 -1.12 -2.31
C MET A 39 -1.32 -0.11 -2.87
N SER A 40 -0.82 0.92 -3.58
CA SER A 40 -1.64 1.92 -4.24
C SER A 40 -2.49 1.27 -5.34
N THR A 41 -1.91 0.35 -6.10
CA THR A 41 -2.64 -0.42 -7.12
C THR A 41 -3.74 -1.28 -6.50
N ASP A 42 -3.40 -2.00 -5.43
CA ASP A 42 -4.35 -2.87 -4.71
C ASP A 42 -5.51 -2.06 -4.09
N ILE A 43 -5.23 -0.92 -3.44
CA ILE A 43 -6.29 -0.11 -2.81
C ILE A 43 -7.20 0.55 -3.87
N VAL A 44 -6.67 0.93 -5.05
CA VAL A 44 -7.47 1.43 -6.17
C VAL A 44 -8.36 0.33 -6.75
N ASN A 45 -7.87 -0.90 -6.85
CA ASN A 45 -8.68 -2.05 -7.27
C ASN A 45 -9.83 -2.31 -6.28
N ILE A 46 -9.55 -2.30 -4.97
CA ILE A 46 -10.58 -2.44 -3.93
C ILE A 46 -11.58 -1.28 -4.00
N ALA A 47 -11.11 -0.05 -4.20
CA ALA A 47 -11.96 1.13 -4.34
C ALA A 47 -12.90 1.03 -5.54
N THR A 48 -12.41 0.53 -6.68
CA THR A 48 -13.22 0.29 -7.87
C THR A 48 -14.32 -0.74 -7.59
N ARG A 49 -14.01 -1.82 -6.86
CA ARG A 49 -15.01 -2.80 -6.44
C ARG A 49 -16.03 -2.23 -5.45
N ALA A 50 -15.61 -1.34 -4.56
CA ALA A 50 -16.55 -0.62 -3.69
C ALA A 50 -17.49 0.30 -4.48
N GLN A 51 -17.01 0.97 -5.53
CA GLN A 51 -17.87 1.73 -6.44
C GLN A 51 -18.81 0.83 -7.23
N GLN A 52 -18.36 -0.34 -7.67
CA GLN A 52 -19.23 -1.36 -8.28
C GLN A 52 -20.30 -1.82 -7.29
N TYR A 53 -19.94 -2.09 -6.03
CA TYR A 53 -20.89 -2.41 -4.97
C TYR A 53 -21.97 -1.34 -4.83
N TYR A 54 -21.59 -0.07 -4.81
CA TYR A 54 -22.55 1.06 -4.76
C TYR A 54 -23.53 1.07 -5.94
N ASN A 55 -23.06 0.80 -7.16
CA ASN A 55 -23.89 0.81 -8.36
C ASN A 55 -24.79 -0.43 -8.51
N THR A 56 -24.37 -1.56 -7.96
CA THR A 56 -25.16 -2.80 -8.01
C THR A 56 -26.41 -2.69 -7.10
N PRO A 57 -27.61 -3.03 -7.60
CA PRO A 57 -28.82 -3.07 -6.77
C PRO A 57 -28.73 -4.06 -5.61
N THR A 58 -29.44 -3.77 -4.51
CA THR A 58 -29.47 -4.66 -3.32
C THR A 58 -29.98 -6.06 -3.64
N ALA A 59 -30.86 -6.21 -4.63
CA ALA A 59 -31.38 -7.50 -5.09
C ALA A 59 -30.30 -8.46 -5.63
N PHE A 60 -29.16 -7.92 -6.10
CA PHE A 60 -28.02 -8.69 -6.59
C PHE A 60 -26.85 -8.72 -5.59
N GLY A 61 -27.10 -8.38 -4.32
CA GLY A 61 -26.08 -8.34 -3.27
C GLY A 61 -25.21 -7.08 -3.27
N GLY A 62 -25.60 -6.04 -4.01
CA GLY A 62 -24.95 -4.72 -4.01
C GLY A 62 -25.43 -3.78 -2.90
N GLY A 63 -25.01 -2.53 -3.01
CA GLY A 63 -25.29 -1.45 -2.07
C GLY A 63 -26.50 -0.58 -2.42
N GLY A 64 -27.03 -0.69 -3.65
CA GLY A 64 -28.24 0.04 -4.06
C GLY A 64 -28.13 1.55 -3.90
N ARG A 65 -27.01 2.14 -4.37
CA ARG A 65 -26.63 3.55 -4.15
C ARG A 65 -26.33 3.90 -2.69
N SER A 66 -25.80 2.95 -1.93
CA SER A 66 -25.36 3.17 -0.56
C SER A 66 -24.17 2.28 -0.22
N TYR A 67 -23.28 2.76 0.65
CA TYR A 67 -22.17 1.95 1.19
C TYR A 67 -22.51 1.33 2.56
N VAL A 68 -23.73 1.51 3.09
CA VAL A 68 -24.15 1.02 4.43
C VAL A 68 -23.92 -0.48 4.63
N GLY A 69 -23.94 -1.28 3.56
CA GLY A 69 -23.66 -2.71 3.63
C GLY A 69 -22.18 -3.08 3.82
N LEU A 70 -21.26 -2.11 3.81
CA LEU A 70 -19.83 -2.27 4.03
C LEU A 70 -19.48 -1.91 5.49
N SER A 71 -19.62 -2.89 6.37
CA SER A 71 -19.21 -2.75 7.77
C SER A 71 -17.69 -2.71 7.92
N ALA A 72 -17.19 -2.02 8.96
CA ALA A 72 -15.77 -1.98 9.33
C ALA A 72 -15.29 -3.30 9.97
N ASN A 73 -15.56 -4.43 9.32
CA ASN A 73 -15.20 -5.77 9.76
C ASN A 73 -14.86 -6.66 8.56
N ALA A 74 -14.37 -7.87 8.85
CA ALA A 74 -14.02 -8.84 7.80
C ALA A 74 -15.20 -9.18 6.88
N ALA A 75 -16.43 -9.18 7.40
CA ALA A 75 -17.63 -9.44 6.60
C ALA A 75 -17.93 -8.34 5.57
N GLY A 76 -17.67 -7.07 5.92
CA GLY A 76 -17.79 -5.95 5.00
C GLY A 76 -16.72 -5.99 3.91
N MET A 77 -15.48 -6.31 4.29
CA MET A 77 -14.38 -6.43 3.34
C MET A 77 -14.55 -7.63 2.40
N SER A 78 -15.13 -8.73 2.89
CA SER A 78 -15.45 -9.92 2.09
C SER A 78 -16.44 -9.65 0.94
N LYS A 79 -17.23 -8.55 1.00
CA LYS A 79 -18.11 -8.15 -0.10
C LYS A 79 -17.37 -7.43 -1.23
N LEU A 80 -16.16 -6.94 -0.95
CA LEU A 80 -15.33 -6.21 -1.91
C LEU A 80 -14.25 -7.12 -2.49
N VAL A 81 -13.57 -7.87 -1.62
CA VAL A 81 -12.43 -8.70 -1.99
C VAL A 81 -12.43 -10.03 -1.24
N SER A 82 -11.75 -11.02 -1.81
CA SER A 82 -11.50 -12.28 -1.12
C SER A 82 -10.52 -12.10 0.03
N ALA A 83 -10.52 -13.03 0.99
CA ALA A 83 -9.61 -13.00 2.14
C ALA A 83 -8.13 -12.90 1.73
N ALA A 84 -7.76 -13.54 0.61
CA ALA A 84 -6.40 -13.50 0.04
C ALA A 84 -6.03 -12.13 -0.55
N GLN A 85 -7.01 -11.31 -0.94
CA GLN A 85 -6.76 -9.96 -1.46
C GLN A 85 -6.88 -8.88 -0.38
N SER A 86 -7.63 -9.14 0.71
CA SER A 86 -7.56 -8.32 1.91
C SER A 86 -6.26 -8.52 2.69
N ASN A 87 -5.53 -9.61 2.47
CA ASN A 87 -4.22 -9.86 3.06
C ASN A 87 -3.27 -10.32 1.95
N SER A 88 -2.85 -9.35 1.16
CA SER A 88 -1.90 -9.56 0.06
C SER A 88 -0.48 -9.68 0.65
N GLY A 89 0.43 -10.33 -0.09
CA GLY A 89 1.86 -10.29 0.21
C GLY A 89 2.45 -8.87 0.21
N ASN A 90 1.68 -7.86 -0.21
CA ASN A 90 2.05 -6.45 -0.18
C ASN A 90 1.60 -5.74 1.10
N GLY A 91 0.53 -6.20 1.76
CA GLY A 91 -0.10 -5.52 2.88
C GLY A 91 -1.50 -6.03 3.22
N THR A 92 -1.98 -5.62 4.40
CA THR A 92 -3.33 -5.92 4.88
C THR A 92 -4.26 -4.73 4.62
N TYR A 93 -5.42 -4.98 4.02
CA TYR A 93 -6.43 -3.98 3.71
C TYR A 93 -7.69 -4.21 4.55
N THR A 94 -8.14 -3.16 5.24
CA THR A 94 -9.31 -3.17 6.11
C THR A 94 -10.22 -1.97 5.81
N ILE A 95 -11.50 -2.09 6.15
CA ILE A 95 -12.42 -0.94 6.15
C ILE A 95 -12.23 -0.23 7.50
N LEU A 96 -11.67 0.98 7.48
CA LEU A 96 -11.44 1.77 8.69
C LEU A 96 -12.75 2.36 9.23
N VAL A 97 -13.55 2.94 8.34
CA VAL A 97 -14.83 3.56 8.69
C VAL A 97 -15.92 2.88 7.89
N ALA A 98 -16.92 2.35 8.60
CA ALA A 98 -18.07 1.70 7.99
C ALA A 98 -18.74 2.65 6.98
N GLY A 99 -19.20 2.07 5.87
CA GLY A 99 -19.80 2.84 4.80
C GLY A 99 -21.08 3.54 5.25
N SER A 100 -21.24 4.78 4.80
CA SER A 100 -22.46 5.58 4.90
C SER A 100 -23.14 5.64 3.53
N ALA A 101 -24.28 6.33 3.42
CA ALA A 101 -24.93 6.56 2.14
C ALA A 101 -24.01 7.25 1.10
N SER A 102 -23.02 8.01 1.57
CA SER A 102 -22.21 8.88 0.70
C SER A 102 -20.70 8.58 0.69
N GLN A 103 -20.19 7.75 1.60
CA GLN A 103 -18.76 7.44 1.62
C GLN A 103 -18.41 6.16 2.39
N VAL A 104 -17.24 5.58 2.09
CA VAL A 104 -16.57 4.53 2.89
C VAL A 104 -15.07 4.83 2.93
N ILE A 105 -14.40 4.52 4.03
CA ILE A 105 -12.95 4.73 4.18
C ILE A 105 -12.26 3.38 4.32
N LEU A 106 -11.34 3.11 3.39
CA LEU A 106 -10.44 1.96 3.43
C LEU A 106 -9.09 2.36 4.01
N GLN A 107 -8.44 1.41 4.64
CA GLN A 107 -7.06 1.48 5.09
C GLN A 107 -6.30 0.29 4.51
N GLY A 108 -5.09 0.51 4.04
CA GLY A 108 -4.11 -0.51 3.70
C GLY A 108 -2.85 -0.30 4.53
N VAL A 109 -2.35 -1.33 5.19
CA VAL A 109 -1.09 -1.30 5.96
C VAL A 109 -0.10 -2.22 5.29
N GLY A 110 1.05 -1.69 4.89
CA GLY A 110 2.09 -2.42 4.17
C GLY A 110 2.86 -3.37 5.08
N ASN A 111 3.64 -4.28 4.49
CA ASN A 111 4.48 -5.22 5.23
C ASN A 111 5.97 -4.90 5.20
N VAL A 112 6.39 -3.87 4.45
CA VAL A 112 7.77 -3.40 4.41
C VAL A 112 7.90 -2.25 5.40
N GLU A 113 8.81 -2.41 6.36
CA GLU A 113 9.10 -1.39 7.38
C GLU A 113 9.83 -0.19 6.74
N LEU A 114 9.42 1.02 7.09
CA LEU A 114 10.14 2.25 6.77
C LEU A 114 11.40 2.38 7.62
N SER A 115 12.31 3.25 7.21
CA SER A 115 13.50 3.63 7.99
C SER A 115 13.20 4.11 9.42
N ASP A 116 11.96 4.55 9.70
CA ASP A 116 11.49 5.02 11.02
C ASP A 116 10.85 3.91 11.89
N GLY A 117 10.88 2.65 11.44
CA GLY A 117 10.32 1.50 12.16
C GLY A 117 8.79 1.37 12.08
N THR A 118 8.15 2.15 11.22
CA THR A 118 6.69 2.15 10.99
C THR A 118 6.37 1.48 9.66
N PHE A 119 5.13 1.03 9.46
CA PHE A 119 4.67 0.45 8.19
C PHE A 119 3.91 1.49 7.35
N PRO A 120 4.08 1.51 6.01
CA PRO A 120 3.42 2.50 5.17
C PRO A 120 1.91 2.26 5.22
N THR A 121 1.15 3.30 5.53
CA THR A 121 -0.31 3.20 5.67
C THR A 121 -1.00 4.06 4.60
N LEU A 122 -1.86 3.44 3.81
CA LEU A 122 -2.66 4.12 2.81
C LEU A 122 -4.10 4.21 3.28
N TYR A 123 -4.68 5.41 3.17
CA TYR A 123 -6.11 5.61 3.36
C TYR A 123 -6.75 5.88 2.01
N CYS A 124 -7.89 5.26 1.73
CA CYS A 124 -8.67 5.57 0.55
C CYS A 124 -10.07 5.98 0.96
N VAL A 125 -10.43 7.23 0.68
CA VAL A 125 -11.79 7.74 0.86
C VAL A 125 -12.53 7.55 -0.45
N ILE A 126 -13.60 6.76 -0.39
CA ILE A 126 -14.41 6.42 -1.55
C ILE A 126 -15.74 7.13 -1.42
N ARG A 127 -16.10 7.89 -2.44
CA ARG A 127 -17.35 8.62 -2.62
C ARG A 127 -17.99 8.18 -3.93
N PRO A 128 -19.31 8.39 -4.13
CA PRO A 128 -19.94 8.03 -5.40
C PRO A 128 -19.26 8.78 -6.56
N GLY A 129 -18.64 8.02 -7.46
CA GLY A 129 -17.94 8.55 -8.64
C GLY A 129 -16.52 9.09 -8.41
N GLN A 130 -15.97 9.04 -7.18
CA GLN A 130 -14.62 9.51 -6.87
C GLN A 130 -13.96 8.62 -5.80
N ALA A 131 -12.72 8.18 -6.03
CA ALA A 131 -11.88 7.56 -5.00
C ALA A 131 -10.62 8.40 -4.82
N GLN A 132 -10.37 8.87 -3.61
CA GLN A 132 -9.17 9.62 -3.27
C GLN A 132 -8.29 8.75 -2.38
N VAL A 133 -7.10 8.43 -2.86
CA VAL A 133 -6.08 7.71 -2.10
C VAL A 133 -5.13 8.74 -1.49
N GLN A 134 -4.96 8.67 -0.18
CA GLN A 134 -4.01 9.45 0.61
C GLN A 134 -3.03 8.49 1.27
N VAL A 135 -1.75 8.61 0.90
CA VAL A 135 -0.67 7.86 1.55
C VAL A 135 -0.24 8.63 2.80
N ILE A 136 -0.23 7.97 3.96
CA ILE A 136 0.26 8.52 5.22
C ILE A 136 1.46 7.66 5.66
N ASN A 137 2.62 8.32 5.77
CA ASN A 137 3.84 7.73 6.31
C ASN A 137 3.98 8.10 7.78
#